data_AF-A0A926WGF6-F1
#
_entry.id   AF-A0A926WGF6-F1
#
_cell.length_a   1.000
_cell.length_b   1.000
_cell.length_c   1.000
_cell.angle_alpha   90.00
_cell.angle_beta   90.00
_cell.angle_gamma   90.00
#
_symmetry.space_group_name_H-M   'P 1'
#
loop_
_entity.id
_entity.type
_entity.pdbx_description
1 polymer ?
#
loop_
_entity_poly.entity_id
_entity_poly.type
_entity_poly.pdbx_seq_one_letter_code
_entity_poly.pdbx_strand_id
1 'polypeptide(L)'
;MEVIFKIIRQQQNSAPVVQTYPLQVEPGNTILDCLNQIKWEQDGTLAFRKNCRNTICGSCAMRINGRSALACKENVGSELARLQQISSPKNHHNTIHEITIAPLGNMPVIKDLVVDMSSFWNNLEAVAPYVSTAARQVPEKEFLQTPQERSLLDQTGNCIMCGACYSECNAREVNSDFVGPHALAKAYRMVTDSRDSNTENRLENYNEGTKGVWGCTRCFYCDSVCPMEVAPLEQITKIKQEILDRKQASDSRSIRHRKVLIELVKTGGWIDERQFGIQVVGNYFRDLKGLLSLAPLGLRMLVRGKFPLSFEPSEGTQEVRSLIESVQKTES
;
A
#
# COMPACT_ATOMS: atom_id res chain seq x y z
N MET A 1 2.92 15.98 33.45
CA MET A 1 1.86 16.77 32.79
C MET A 1 0.60 15.91 32.74
N GLU A 2 -0.57 16.52 32.88
CA GLU A 2 -1.82 15.78 32.78
C GLU A 2 -2.22 15.59 31.32
N VAL A 3 -2.51 14.35 30.93
CA VAL A 3 -2.99 14.00 29.58
C VAL A 3 -4.17 13.04 29.73
N ILE A 4 -5.18 13.25 28.91
CA ILE A 4 -6.36 12.40 28.82
C ILE A 4 -6.16 11.39 27.69
N PHE A 5 -6.17 10.10 28.01
CA PHE A 5 -6.20 9.03 27.03
C PHE A 5 -7.65 8.62 26.73
N LYS A 6 -8.08 8.80 25.47
CA LYS A 6 -9.36 8.35 24.95
C LYS A 6 -9.16 7.02 24.21
N ILE A 7 -9.46 5.91 24.86
CA ILE A 7 -9.26 4.58 24.29
C ILE A 7 -10.59 4.05 23.74
N ILE A 8 -10.60 3.63 22.48
CA ILE A 8 -11.74 2.92 21.90
C ILE A 8 -11.76 1.48 22.45
N ARG A 9 -12.72 1.21 23.33
CA ARG A 9 -13.02 -0.10 23.90
C ARG A 9 -14.07 -0.80 23.04
N GLN A 10 -13.88 -2.08 22.78
CA GLN A 10 -14.82 -2.85 21.96
C GLN A 10 -14.73 -4.32 22.30
N GLN A 11 -15.87 -4.99 22.38
CA GLN A 11 -15.93 -6.45 22.36
C GLN A 11 -16.32 -6.94 20.97
N GLN A 12 -16.00 -8.19 20.65
CA GLN A 12 -16.44 -8.80 19.40
C GLN A 12 -17.97 -8.65 19.24
N ASN A 13 -18.41 -8.15 18.10
CA ASN A 13 -19.81 -7.88 17.76
C ASN A 13 -20.52 -6.79 18.59
N SER A 14 -19.78 -5.98 19.36
CA SER A 14 -20.31 -4.83 20.08
C SER A 14 -19.90 -3.52 19.42
N ALA A 15 -20.72 -2.47 19.60
CA ALA A 15 -20.36 -1.13 19.16
C ALA A 15 -19.14 -0.60 19.96
N PRO A 16 -18.24 0.15 19.31
CA PRO A 16 -17.11 0.76 19.99
C PRO A 16 -17.57 1.85 20.97
N VAL A 17 -16.96 1.89 22.15
CA VAL A 17 -17.20 2.90 23.18
C VAL A 17 -15.88 3.58 23.52
N VAL A 18 -15.90 4.91 23.61
CA VAL A 18 -14.72 5.67 24.05
C VAL A 18 -14.69 5.70 25.57
N GLN A 19 -13.61 5.19 26.16
CA GLN A 19 -13.35 5.29 27.59
C GLN A 19 -12.17 6.22 27.84
N THR A 20 -12.30 7.05 28.87
CA THR A 20 -11.37 8.14 29.18
C THR A 20 -10.54 7.76 30.41
N TYR A 21 -9.22 7.95 30.31
CA TYR A 21 -8.28 7.68 31.39
C TYR A 21 -7.37 8.90 31.59
N PRO A 22 -7.51 9.65 32.69
CA PRO A 22 -6.56 10.70 33.03
C PRO A 22 -5.26 10.07 33.53
N LEU A 23 -4.13 10.59 33.05
CA LEU A 23 -2.79 10.17 33.47
C LEU A 23 -1.89 11.36 33.71
N GLN A 24 -1.03 11.23 34.72
CA GLN A 24 0.15 12.07 34.89
C GLN A 24 1.33 11.42 34.18
N VAL A 25 1.83 12.07 33.14
CA VAL A 25 2.87 11.53 32.26
C VAL A 25 4.02 12.53 32.06
N GLU A 26 5.19 12.01 31.73
CA GLU A 26 6.32 12.77 31.22
C GLU A 26 6.33 12.76 29.68
N PRO A 27 6.88 13.79 29.02
CA PRO A 27 6.96 13.82 27.55
C PRO A 27 7.65 12.58 26.96
N GLY A 28 8.63 12.02 27.68
CA GLY A 28 9.39 10.85 27.26
C GLY A 28 8.69 9.51 27.45
N ASN A 29 7.55 9.45 28.17
CA ASN A 29 6.82 8.20 28.31
C ASN A 29 6.29 7.75 26.95
N THR A 30 6.56 6.49 26.60
CA THR A 30 6.00 5.92 25.37
C THR A 30 4.49 5.73 25.53
N ILE A 31 3.76 5.71 24.42
CA ILE A 31 2.33 5.40 24.46
C ILE A 31 2.10 4.01 25.08
N LEU A 32 3.03 3.07 24.86
CA LEU A 32 3.01 1.76 25.49
C LEU A 32 3.14 1.83 27.02
N ASP A 33 3.99 2.71 27.55
CA ASP A 33 4.13 2.90 29.00
C ASP A 33 2.82 3.41 29.61
N CYS A 34 2.18 4.39 28.96
CA CYS A 34 0.89 4.91 29.38
C CYS A 34 -0.22 3.83 29.34
N LEU A 35 -0.28 3.00 28.29
CA LEU A 35 -1.22 1.88 28.21
C LEU A 35 -0.98 0.82 29.28
N ASN A 36 0.28 0.57 29.62
CA ASN A 36 0.64 -0.34 30.72
C ASN A 36 0.16 0.22 32.06
N GLN A 37 0.41 1.50 32.31
CA GLN A 37 -0.03 2.16 33.52
C GLN A 37 -1.56 2.12 33.69
N ILE A 38 -2.32 2.45 32.62
CA ILE A 38 -3.79 2.34 32.62
C ILE A 38 -4.20 0.91 32.97
N LYS A 39 -3.61 -0.09 32.31
CA LYS A 39 -3.97 -1.49 32.55
C LYS A 39 -3.65 -1.96 33.96
N TRP A 40 -2.52 -1.54 34.53
CA TRP A 40 -2.05 -2.04 35.82
C TRP A 40 -2.67 -1.32 37.01
N GLU A 41 -2.94 -0.02 36.87
CA GLU A 41 -3.32 0.84 37.99
C GLU A 41 -4.78 1.28 37.94
N GLN A 42 -5.42 1.31 36.76
CA GLN A 42 -6.78 1.84 36.60
C GLN A 42 -7.80 0.78 36.13
N ASP A 43 -7.46 -0.01 35.11
CA ASP A 43 -8.39 -0.97 34.50
C ASP A 43 -7.67 -2.22 33.96
N GLY A 44 -7.65 -3.27 34.77
CA GLY A 44 -7.08 -4.58 34.44
C GLY A 44 -7.72 -5.26 33.23
N THR A 45 -8.92 -4.84 32.79
CA THR A 45 -9.65 -5.49 31.70
C THR A 45 -9.18 -5.09 30.30
N LEU A 46 -8.46 -3.96 30.19
CA LEU A 46 -7.96 -3.40 28.93
C LEU A 46 -7.06 -4.40 28.19
N ALA A 47 -7.36 -4.67 26.92
CA ALA A 47 -6.60 -5.59 26.07
C ALA A 47 -5.86 -4.89 24.93
N PHE A 48 -4.57 -5.20 24.77
CA PHE A 48 -3.74 -4.76 23.65
C PHE A 48 -2.53 -5.70 23.51
N ARG A 49 -1.95 -5.75 22.31
CA ARG A 49 -0.75 -6.55 22.03
C ARG A 49 0.51 -5.72 22.28
N LYS A 50 1.51 -6.35 22.91
CA LYS A 50 2.84 -5.77 23.18
C LYS A 50 3.87 -6.89 23.36
N ASN A 51 5.15 -6.58 23.11
CA ASN A 51 6.24 -7.52 23.42
C ASN A 51 7.58 -6.78 23.63
N CYS A 52 8.33 -6.50 22.55
CA CYS A 52 9.77 -6.19 22.59
C CYS A 52 10.20 -4.86 23.24
N ARG A 53 9.31 -3.85 23.27
CA ARG A 53 9.60 -2.47 23.72
C ARG A 53 10.76 -1.74 22.99
N ASN A 54 11.29 -2.27 21.89
CA ASN A 54 12.39 -1.67 21.12
C ASN A 54 12.12 -1.66 19.60
N THR A 55 10.85 -1.48 19.21
CA THR A 55 10.45 -1.19 17.82
C THR A 55 10.71 -2.31 16.78
N ILE A 56 11.00 -3.55 17.20
CA ILE A 56 11.32 -4.63 16.25
C ILE A 56 10.23 -5.69 16.05
N CYS A 57 9.41 -6.00 17.05
CA CYS A 57 8.45 -7.13 16.96
C CYS A 57 7.16 -6.81 16.19
N GLY A 58 6.84 -5.53 15.96
CA GLY A 58 5.60 -5.09 15.31
C GLY A 58 4.30 -5.26 16.11
N SER A 59 4.29 -5.95 17.26
CA SER A 59 3.05 -6.35 17.95
C SER A 59 2.23 -5.20 18.55
N CYS A 60 2.85 -4.05 18.82
CA CYS A 60 2.19 -2.90 19.45
C CYS A 60 1.68 -1.86 18.44
N ALA A 61 1.46 -2.28 17.20
CA ALA A 61 0.84 -1.43 16.19
C ALA A 61 -0.63 -1.18 16.53
N MET A 62 -1.03 0.08 16.52
CA MET A 62 -2.39 0.55 16.76
C MET A 62 -2.57 1.93 16.15
N ARG A 63 -3.80 2.46 16.15
CA ARG A 63 -4.05 3.82 15.70
C ARG A 63 -3.90 4.79 16.86
N ILE A 64 -3.00 5.75 16.71
CA ILE A 64 -2.70 6.82 17.68
C ILE A 64 -3.07 8.12 17.00
N ASN A 65 -4.04 8.84 17.56
CA ASN A 65 -4.52 10.13 17.03
C ASN A 65 -4.84 10.04 15.52
N GLY A 66 -5.58 9.01 15.15
CA GLY A 66 -6.12 8.80 13.79
C GLY A 66 -5.19 8.06 12.80
N ARG A 67 -3.91 7.87 13.11
CA ARG A 67 -2.94 7.19 12.22
C ARG A 67 -2.37 5.92 12.86
N SER A 68 -2.03 4.92 12.05
CA SER A 68 -1.29 3.76 12.55
C SER A 68 0.13 4.13 12.98
N ALA A 69 0.55 3.60 14.12
CA ALA A 69 1.88 3.80 14.71
C ALA A 69 2.23 2.65 15.66
N LEU A 70 3.49 2.58 16.09
CA LEU A 70 3.92 1.65 17.13
C LEU A 70 3.88 2.32 18.50
N ALA A 71 3.09 1.79 19.42
CA ALA A 71 2.94 2.39 20.75
C ALA A 71 4.26 2.45 21.55
N CYS A 72 5.22 1.55 21.30
CA CYS A 72 6.53 1.59 21.96
C CYS A 72 7.55 2.52 21.28
N LYS A 73 7.26 3.02 20.08
CA LYS A 73 8.12 3.98 19.36
C LYS A 73 7.68 5.41 19.65
N GLU A 74 6.37 5.65 19.62
CA GLU A 74 5.80 6.98 19.86
C GLU A 74 5.80 7.31 21.35
N ASN A 75 6.12 8.56 21.67
CA ASN A 75 6.03 9.10 23.02
C ASN A 75 5.03 10.25 23.08
N VAL A 76 4.61 10.59 24.30
CA VAL A 76 3.63 11.65 24.55
C VAL A 76 4.09 12.97 23.94
N GLY A 77 5.34 13.38 24.14
CA GLY A 77 5.87 14.64 23.64
C GLY A 77 5.77 14.76 22.11
N SER A 78 6.19 13.72 21.38
CA SER A 78 6.12 13.65 19.92
C SER A 78 4.67 13.70 19.41
N GLU A 79 3.75 12.99 20.06
CA GLU A 79 2.34 13.02 19.66
C GLU A 79 1.69 14.38 19.89
N LEU A 80 1.99 15.04 21.01
CA LEU A 80 1.49 16.39 21.29
C LEU A 80 2.06 17.42 20.31
N ALA A 81 3.36 17.37 20.03
CA ALA A 81 3.99 18.24 19.03
C ALA A 81 3.35 18.06 17.65
N ARG A 82 3.06 16.83 17.25
CA ARG A 82 2.37 16.53 15.98
C ARG A 82 0.95 17.09 15.94
N LEU A 83 0.19 16.99 17.04
CA LEU A 83 -1.16 17.57 17.13
C LEU A 83 -1.14 19.10 17.04
N GLN A 84 -0.13 19.75 17.60
CA GLN A 84 0.05 21.20 17.52
C GLN A 84 0.35 21.68 16.08
N GLN A 85 1.02 20.88 15.26
CA GLN A 85 1.26 21.22 13.85
C GLN A 85 -0.03 21.16 13.01
N ILE A 86 -0.98 20.31 13.39
CA ILE A 86 -2.24 20.09 12.65
C ILE A 86 -3.33 21.07 13.11
N SER A 87 -3.32 21.46 14.38
CA SER A 87 -4.31 22.35 14.97
C SER A 87 -3.86 23.81 14.79
N SER A 88 -4.66 24.64 14.12
CA SER A 88 -4.42 26.10 14.12
C SER A 88 -4.31 26.61 15.57
N PRO A 89 -3.51 27.65 15.85
CA PRO A 89 -3.32 28.18 17.20
C PRO A 89 -4.63 28.82 17.69
N LYS A 90 -5.57 28.00 18.15
CA LYS A 90 -6.66 28.45 18.98
C LYS A 90 -6.10 28.64 20.38
N ASN A 91 -6.37 29.81 20.95
CA ASN A 91 -5.98 30.23 22.29
C ASN A 91 -6.42 29.21 23.36
N HIS A 92 -5.63 28.16 23.54
CA HIS A 92 -5.87 27.11 24.51
C HIS A 92 -4.79 27.16 25.58
N HIS A 93 -4.72 28.28 26.29
CA HIS A 93 -3.84 28.44 27.45
C HIS A 93 -4.26 27.60 28.67
N ASN A 94 -5.24 26.69 28.54
CA ASN A 94 -5.78 25.93 29.67
C ASN A 94 -6.50 24.61 29.33
N THR A 95 -6.23 23.99 28.16
CA THR A 95 -6.87 22.70 27.83
C THR A 95 -5.96 21.52 28.14
N ILE A 96 -6.48 20.54 28.88
CA ILE A 96 -5.82 19.25 29.08
C ILE A 96 -5.64 18.59 27.70
N HIS A 97 -4.44 18.10 27.43
CA HIS A 97 -4.14 17.45 26.16
C HIS A 97 -4.82 16.09 26.06
N GLU A 98 -5.22 15.71 24.85
CA GLU A 98 -5.91 14.44 24.60
C GLU A 98 -5.15 13.59 23.60
N ILE A 99 -5.02 12.29 23.90
CA ILE A 99 -4.48 11.28 22.98
C ILE A 99 -5.56 10.22 22.76
N THR A 100 -5.95 10.01 21.50
CA THR A 100 -6.94 9.00 21.13
C THR A 100 -6.25 7.73 20.65
N ILE A 101 -6.61 6.59 21.22
CA ILE A 101 -6.08 5.28 20.86
C ILE A 101 -7.20 4.40 20.32
N ALA A 102 -6.98 3.81 19.15
CA ALA A 102 -7.93 2.94 18.47
C ALA A 102 -7.25 1.67 17.94
N PRO A 103 -8.00 0.57 17.74
CA PRO A 103 -7.45 -0.62 17.09
C PRO A 103 -6.99 -0.30 15.66
N LEU A 104 -6.16 -1.18 15.10
CA LEU A 104 -5.82 -1.13 13.68
C LEU A 104 -7.09 -1.26 12.81
N GLY A 105 -7.13 -0.53 11.71
CA GLY A 105 -8.17 -0.59 10.69
C GLY A 105 -8.03 -1.82 9.77
N ASN A 106 -9.01 -1.99 8.87
CA ASN A 106 -9.09 -3.09 7.90
C ASN A 106 -9.02 -4.52 8.49
N MET A 107 -9.13 -4.64 9.81
CA MET A 107 -9.05 -5.89 10.55
C MET A 107 -10.16 -5.91 11.62
N PRO A 108 -10.93 -7.01 11.74
CA PRO A 108 -11.97 -7.12 12.76
C PRO A 108 -11.39 -7.02 14.17
N VAL A 109 -12.09 -6.32 15.07
CA VAL A 109 -11.68 -6.21 16.47
C VAL A 109 -12.12 -7.46 17.24
N ILE A 110 -11.18 -8.10 17.94
CA ILE A 110 -11.44 -9.21 18.85
C ILE A 110 -11.82 -8.64 20.22
N LYS A 111 -10.97 -7.78 20.77
CA LYS A 111 -11.19 -7.09 22.04
C LYS A 111 -10.31 -5.85 22.15
N ASP A 112 -10.91 -4.71 22.46
CA ASP A 112 -10.26 -3.41 22.66
C ASP A 112 -9.33 -3.06 21.50
N LEU A 113 -8.02 -3.08 21.71
CA LEU A 113 -7.00 -2.76 20.70
C LEU A 113 -6.45 -4.01 19.99
N VAL A 114 -6.98 -5.20 20.30
CA VAL A 114 -6.58 -6.47 19.70
C VAL A 114 -7.46 -6.78 18.50
N VAL A 115 -6.83 -6.92 17.33
CA VAL A 115 -7.50 -7.23 16.07
C VAL A 115 -7.19 -8.64 15.58
N ASP A 116 -8.07 -9.17 14.73
CA ASP A 116 -7.85 -10.39 13.97
C ASP A 116 -6.96 -10.12 12.75
N MET A 117 -5.77 -10.73 12.75
CA MET A 117 -4.78 -10.58 11.67
C MET A 117 -4.83 -11.72 10.66
N SER A 118 -5.82 -12.63 10.71
CA SER A 118 -5.88 -13.82 9.85
C SER A 118 -5.86 -13.44 8.37
N SER A 119 -6.65 -12.45 7.95
CA SER A 119 -6.62 -11.95 6.57
C SER A 119 -5.26 -11.38 6.16
N PHE A 120 -4.57 -10.70 7.09
CA PHE A 120 -3.24 -10.15 6.84
C PHE A 120 -2.22 -11.26 6.57
N TRP A 121 -2.24 -12.34 7.35
CA TRP A 121 -1.34 -13.48 7.17
C TRP A 121 -1.67 -14.30 5.93
N ASN A 122 -2.95 -14.58 5.67
CA ASN A 122 -3.38 -15.30 4.47
C ASN A 122 -2.96 -14.57 3.19
N ASN A 123 -3.07 -13.24 3.18
CA ASN A 123 -2.62 -12.42 2.07
C ASN A 123 -1.09 -12.44 1.88
N LEU A 124 -0.33 -12.54 2.98
CA LEU A 124 1.12 -12.71 2.89
C LEU A 124 1.48 -14.08 2.31
N GLU A 125 0.77 -15.14 2.71
CA GLU A 125 0.98 -16.48 2.19
C GLU A 125 0.65 -16.57 0.69
N ALA A 126 -0.41 -15.87 0.25
CA ALA A 126 -0.83 -15.82 -1.15
C ALA A 126 0.25 -15.30 -2.12
N VAL A 127 1.27 -14.56 -1.63
CA VAL A 127 2.39 -14.11 -2.47
C VAL A 127 3.61 -15.04 -2.45
N ALA A 128 3.51 -16.19 -1.78
CA ALA A 128 4.58 -17.19 -1.60
C ALA A 128 5.91 -16.55 -1.13
N PRO A 129 5.98 -16.01 0.10
CA PRO A 129 7.02 -15.09 0.56
C PRO A 129 8.36 -15.76 0.93
N TYR A 130 8.71 -16.84 0.25
CA TYR A 130 9.91 -17.65 0.46
C TYR A 130 10.68 -17.81 -0.86
N VAL A 131 11.99 -18.03 -0.78
CA VAL A 131 12.84 -18.24 -1.96
C VAL A 131 12.52 -19.60 -2.58
N SER A 132 12.16 -19.62 -3.85
CA SER A 132 11.95 -20.83 -4.63
C SER A 132 13.24 -21.23 -5.35
N THR A 133 13.79 -22.37 -4.97
CA THR A 133 14.98 -22.98 -5.59
C THR A 133 14.64 -24.19 -6.44
N ALA A 134 13.35 -24.46 -6.71
CA ALA A 134 12.90 -25.68 -7.37
C ALA A 134 13.51 -25.91 -8.76
N ALA A 135 13.91 -24.84 -9.47
CA ALA A 135 14.57 -24.93 -10.77
C ALA A 135 16.11 -25.10 -10.68
N ARG A 136 16.69 -25.16 -9.48
CA ARG A 136 18.15 -25.21 -9.25
C ARG A 136 18.52 -26.39 -8.36
N GLN A 137 19.70 -26.97 -8.59
CA GLN A 137 20.31 -27.86 -7.60
C GLN A 137 20.69 -27.02 -6.37
N VAL A 138 20.24 -27.44 -5.20
CA VAL A 138 20.65 -26.81 -3.94
C VAL A 138 22.13 -27.13 -3.73
N PRO A 139 23.01 -26.12 -3.69
CA PRO A 139 24.44 -26.35 -3.49
C PRO A 139 24.73 -26.91 -2.10
N GLU A 140 25.89 -27.56 -1.95
CA GLU A 140 26.36 -28.05 -0.64
C GLU A 140 26.64 -26.90 0.35
N LYS A 141 26.96 -25.72 -0.18
CA LYS A 141 27.25 -24.47 0.57
C LYS A 141 26.14 -23.43 0.35
N GLU A 142 26.38 -22.20 0.79
CA GLU A 142 25.48 -21.06 0.56
C GLU A 142 25.32 -20.69 -0.92
N PHE A 143 24.17 -20.08 -1.25
CA PHE A 143 24.00 -19.42 -2.54
C PHE A 143 24.87 -18.16 -2.59
N LEU A 144 25.68 -18.04 -3.64
CA LEU A 144 26.45 -16.83 -3.89
C LEU A 144 25.51 -15.66 -4.22
N GLN A 145 25.73 -14.54 -3.55
CA GLN A 145 25.01 -13.29 -3.77
C GLN A 145 26.00 -12.14 -3.58
N THR A 146 26.08 -11.24 -4.56
CA THR A 146 27.00 -10.09 -4.46
C THR A 146 26.48 -9.07 -3.45
N PRO A 147 27.35 -8.20 -2.88
CA PRO A 147 26.89 -7.11 -2.03
C PRO A 147 25.86 -6.18 -2.71
N GLN A 148 26.02 -5.96 -4.02
CA GLN A 148 25.11 -5.15 -4.83
C GLN A 148 23.74 -5.82 -4.99
N GLU A 149 23.68 -7.13 -5.21
CA GLU A 149 22.40 -7.87 -5.24
C GLU A 149 21.72 -7.89 -3.87
N ARG A 150 22.51 -8.08 -2.81
CA ARG A 150 21.99 -8.11 -1.44
C ARG A 150 21.41 -6.76 -1.02
N SER A 151 22.05 -5.65 -1.40
CA SER A 151 21.61 -4.30 -0.98
C SER A 151 20.25 -3.92 -1.54
N LEU A 152 19.86 -4.46 -2.69
CA LEU A 152 18.51 -4.29 -3.25
C LEU A 152 17.40 -4.83 -2.32
N LEU A 153 17.75 -5.73 -1.41
CA LEU A 153 16.82 -6.37 -0.48
C LEU A 153 16.76 -5.66 0.89
N ASP A 154 17.62 -4.68 1.17
CA ASP A 154 17.72 -4.08 2.50
C ASP A 154 16.43 -3.35 2.91
N GLN A 155 15.91 -2.49 2.04
CA GLN A 155 14.71 -1.72 2.34
C GLN A 155 13.49 -2.61 2.60
N THR A 156 13.29 -3.66 1.78
CA THR A 156 12.19 -4.61 1.96
C THR A 156 12.43 -5.60 3.10
N GLY A 157 13.70 -5.89 3.42
CA GLY A 157 14.13 -6.74 4.52
C GLY A 157 13.77 -6.18 5.90
N ASN A 158 13.66 -4.85 6.02
CA ASN A 158 13.33 -4.18 7.28
C ASN A 158 11.86 -4.31 7.70
N CYS A 159 11.00 -4.92 6.88
CA CYS A 159 9.58 -5.07 7.23
C CYS A 159 9.39 -6.00 8.43
N ILE A 160 8.89 -5.44 9.54
CA ILE A 160 8.61 -6.16 10.80
C ILE A 160 7.19 -6.74 10.90
N MET A 161 6.43 -6.74 9.79
CA MET A 161 5.07 -7.29 9.73
C MET A 161 4.09 -6.71 10.78
N CYS A 162 4.20 -5.42 11.08
CA CYS A 162 3.38 -4.76 12.10
C CYS A 162 1.92 -4.48 11.69
N GLY A 163 1.60 -4.53 10.40
CA GLY A 163 0.23 -4.29 9.90
C GLY A 163 -0.19 -2.82 9.75
N ALA A 164 0.66 -1.84 10.09
CA ALA A 164 0.33 -0.42 9.97
C ALA A 164 -0.07 0.01 8.55
N CYS A 165 0.68 -0.44 7.53
CA CYS A 165 0.37 -0.14 6.14
C CYS A 165 -0.93 -0.79 5.65
N TYR A 166 -1.29 -1.95 6.22
CA TYR A 166 -2.53 -2.65 5.90
C TYR A 166 -3.73 -1.95 6.53
N SER A 167 -3.57 -1.45 7.77
CA SER A 167 -4.58 -0.70 8.52
C SER A 167 -5.05 0.55 7.79
N GLU A 168 -4.12 1.32 7.21
CA GLU A 168 -4.43 2.62 6.59
C GLU A 168 -4.65 2.53 5.07
N CYS A 169 -4.73 1.33 4.50
CA CYS A 169 -4.86 1.18 3.05
C CYS A 169 -6.32 1.34 2.59
N ASN A 170 -6.64 2.48 1.99
CA ASN A 170 -7.98 2.74 1.43
C ASN A 170 -8.39 1.73 0.34
N ALA A 171 -7.43 1.24 -0.44
CA ALA A 171 -7.71 0.21 -1.44
C ALA A 171 -8.19 -1.09 -0.79
N ARG A 172 -7.67 -1.43 0.40
CA ARG A 172 -8.08 -2.61 1.15
C ARG A 172 -9.40 -2.41 1.90
N GLU A 173 -9.70 -1.18 2.30
CA GLU A 173 -10.98 -0.82 2.91
C GLU A 173 -12.13 -1.04 1.92
N VAL A 174 -11.94 -0.66 0.65
CA VAL A 174 -12.96 -0.79 -0.40
C VAL A 174 -12.97 -2.18 -1.04
N ASN A 175 -11.82 -2.81 -1.24
CA ASN A 175 -11.71 -4.13 -1.87
C ASN A 175 -11.11 -5.15 -0.89
N SER A 176 -11.95 -6.06 -0.40
CA SER A 176 -11.52 -7.12 0.51
C SER A 176 -10.52 -8.10 -0.09
N ASP A 177 -10.57 -8.27 -1.41
CA ASP A 177 -9.80 -9.26 -2.14
C ASP A 177 -8.42 -8.71 -2.54
N PHE A 178 -8.18 -7.41 -2.34
CA PHE A 178 -6.85 -6.85 -2.55
C PHE A 178 -5.88 -7.41 -1.51
N VAL A 179 -4.79 -8.01 -1.97
CA VAL A 179 -3.81 -8.69 -1.11
C VAL A 179 -3.14 -7.73 -0.12
N GLY A 180 -3.06 -6.45 -0.45
CA GLY A 180 -2.59 -5.41 0.46
C GLY A 180 -1.10 -5.06 0.34
N PRO A 181 -0.69 -3.93 0.92
CA PRO A 181 0.64 -3.37 0.69
C PRO A 181 1.77 -4.16 1.36
N HIS A 182 1.53 -4.80 2.51
CA HIS A 182 2.55 -5.60 3.20
C HIS A 182 2.98 -6.81 2.37
N ALA A 183 2.00 -7.52 1.81
CA ALA A 183 2.21 -8.71 0.99
C ALA A 183 2.95 -8.34 -0.29
N LEU A 184 2.53 -7.28 -0.98
CA LEU A 184 3.20 -6.84 -2.21
C LEU A 184 4.61 -6.27 -1.96
N ALA A 185 4.87 -5.61 -0.83
CA ALA A 185 6.23 -5.22 -0.48
C ALA A 185 7.14 -6.46 -0.29
N LYS A 186 6.61 -7.53 0.33
CA LYS A 186 7.32 -8.80 0.45
C LYS A 186 7.44 -9.54 -0.89
N ALA A 187 6.45 -9.41 -1.76
CA ALA A 187 6.45 -9.96 -3.10
C ALA A 187 7.57 -9.37 -3.95
N TYR A 188 7.78 -8.04 -3.88
CA TYR A 188 8.87 -7.38 -4.59
C TYR A 188 10.24 -7.90 -4.14
N ARG A 189 10.42 -8.12 -2.83
CA ARG A 189 11.63 -8.78 -2.31
C ARG A 189 11.91 -10.09 -3.04
N MET A 190 10.89 -10.90 -3.33
CA MET A 190 11.03 -12.18 -4.06
C MET A 190 11.34 -12.00 -5.53
N VAL A 191 10.78 -10.96 -6.17
CA VAL A 191 11.08 -10.63 -7.56
C VAL A 191 12.55 -10.22 -7.75
N THR A 192 13.12 -9.50 -6.77
CA THR A 192 14.47 -8.94 -6.84
C THR A 192 15.57 -9.85 -6.26
N ASP A 193 15.23 -10.83 -5.43
CA ASP A 193 16.23 -11.71 -4.79
C ASP A 193 16.89 -12.64 -5.84
N SER A 194 18.19 -12.48 -6.08
CA SER A 194 18.95 -13.26 -7.08
C SER A 194 18.94 -14.79 -6.83
N ARG A 195 18.56 -15.19 -5.61
CA ARG A 195 18.43 -16.60 -5.22
C ARG A 195 17.11 -17.21 -5.67
N ASP A 196 16.06 -16.42 -5.90
CA ASP A 196 14.78 -16.91 -6.37
C ASP A 196 14.84 -17.23 -7.87
N SER A 197 14.18 -18.31 -8.26
CA SER A 197 14.15 -18.80 -9.65
C SER A 197 12.75 -18.80 -10.27
N ASN A 198 11.75 -18.24 -9.58
CA ASN A 198 10.34 -18.32 -9.96
C ASN A 198 9.72 -16.94 -10.27
N THR A 199 10.54 -15.98 -10.70
CA THR A 199 10.14 -14.58 -10.89
C THR A 199 9.00 -14.43 -11.88
N GLU A 200 9.02 -15.14 -13.01
CA GLU A 200 8.02 -15.05 -14.07
C GLU A 200 6.62 -15.47 -13.56
N ASN A 201 6.53 -16.64 -12.93
CA ASN A 201 5.28 -17.15 -12.36
C ASN A 201 4.76 -16.22 -11.24
N ARG A 202 5.66 -15.70 -10.40
CA ARG A 202 5.31 -14.70 -9.38
C ARG A 202 4.69 -13.46 -10.00
N LEU A 203 5.31 -12.88 -11.02
CA LEU A 203 4.79 -11.70 -11.72
C LEU A 203 3.43 -11.98 -12.37
N GLU A 204 3.20 -13.19 -12.89
CA GLU A 204 1.87 -13.61 -13.37
C GLU A 204 0.83 -13.63 -12.26
N ASN A 205 1.14 -14.23 -11.12
CA ASN A 205 0.25 -14.26 -9.95
C ASN A 205 -0.02 -12.85 -9.42
N TYR A 206 0.99 -11.99 -9.37
CA TYR A 206 0.84 -10.60 -8.90
C TYR A 206 0.07 -9.72 -9.88
N ASN A 207 -0.06 -10.14 -11.15
CA ASN A 207 -0.81 -9.46 -12.20
C ASN A 207 -2.31 -9.82 -12.19
N GLU A 208 -2.85 -10.44 -11.14
CA GLU A 208 -4.27 -10.81 -11.02
C GLU A 208 -5.17 -9.59 -10.72
N GLY A 209 -5.38 -8.74 -11.73
CA GLY A 209 -6.36 -7.65 -11.71
C GLY A 209 -6.35 -6.82 -10.42
N THR A 210 -7.53 -6.62 -9.83
CA THR A 210 -7.72 -5.84 -8.59
C THR A 210 -7.30 -6.57 -7.31
N LYS A 211 -7.04 -7.89 -7.38
CA LYS A 211 -6.51 -8.66 -6.23
C LYS A 211 -5.00 -8.44 -6.05
N GLY A 212 -4.28 -8.41 -7.17
CA GLY A 212 -2.84 -8.17 -7.23
C GLY A 212 -2.46 -6.69 -7.27
N VAL A 213 -1.34 -6.36 -7.94
CA VAL A 213 -0.76 -5.01 -7.91
C VAL A 213 -1.68 -3.90 -8.42
N TRP A 214 -2.62 -4.22 -9.32
CA TRP A 214 -3.53 -3.21 -9.89
C TRP A 214 -4.66 -2.81 -8.96
N GLY A 215 -4.86 -3.52 -7.84
CA GLY A 215 -5.73 -3.05 -6.76
C GLY A 215 -5.21 -1.79 -6.05
N CYS A 216 -3.90 -1.52 -6.13
CA CYS A 216 -3.31 -0.35 -5.50
C CYS A 216 -3.68 0.95 -6.23
N THR A 217 -4.39 1.84 -5.52
CA THR A 217 -4.83 3.16 -5.97
C THR A 217 -3.82 4.29 -5.73
N ARG A 218 -2.63 3.98 -5.20
CA ARG A 218 -1.54 4.94 -4.94
C ARG A 218 -1.91 6.08 -3.96
N CYS A 219 -2.71 5.78 -2.93
CA CYS A 219 -3.11 6.74 -1.88
C CYS A 219 -1.99 7.14 -0.90
N PHE A 220 -0.79 6.56 -1.00
CA PHE A 220 0.42 6.90 -0.22
C PHE A 220 0.39 6.63 1.30
N TYR A 221 -0.77 6.35 1.90
CA TYR A 221 -0.86 6.12 3.35
C TYR A 221 0.04 5.00 3.86
N CYS A 222 0.23 3.92 3.09
CA CYS A 222 1.10 2.80 3.48
C CYS A 222 2.57 3.19 3.70
N ASP A 223 3.06 4.19 2.98
CA ASP A 223 4.43 4.69 3.10
C ASP A 223 4.52 5.65 4.29
N SER A 224 3.53 6.54 4.42
CA SER A 224 3.49 7.56 5.48
C SER A 224 3.47 6.98 6.90
N VAL A 225 2.93 5.77 7.08
CA VAL A 225 2.80 5.13 8.40
C VAL A 225 3.83 4.02 8.64
N CYS A 226 4.71 3.73 7.68
CA CYS A 226 5.66 2.64 7.83
C CYS A 226 6.75 3.01 8.86
N PRO A 227 6.84 2.34 10.03
CA PRO A 227 7.81 2.72 11.05
C PRO A 227 9.26 2.37 10.68
N MET A 228 9.45 1.57 9.64
CA MET A 228 10.71 1.01 9.15
C MET A 228 11.08 1.47 7.73
N GLU A 229 10.33 2.43 7.18
CA GLU A 229 10.66 3.09 5.89
C GLU A 229 10.81 2.13 4.70
N VAL A 230 10.02 1.05 4.70
CA VAL A 230 9.99 0.02 3.63
C VAL A 230 9.47 0.59 2.30
N ALA A 231 8.74 1.71 2.33
CA ALA A 231 8.03 2.32 1.20
C ALA A 231 7.19 1.32 0.36
N PRO A 232 6.17 0.65 0.95
CA PRO A 232 5.38 -0.35 0.23
C PRO A 232 4.83 0.08 -1.13
N LEU A 233 4.42 1.34 -1.31
CA LEU A 233 3.91 1.84 -2.59
C LEU A 233 4.99 1.83 -3.67
N GLU A 234 6.22 2.22 -3.30
CA GLU A 234 7.36 2.17 -4.20
C GLU A 234 7.63 0.73 -4.65
N GLN A 235 7.62 -0.22 -3.71
CA GLN A 235 7.83 -1.64 -4.03
C GLN A 235 6.73 -2.20 -4.95
N ILE A 236 5.46 -1.84 -4.70
CA ILE A 236 4.34 -2.18 -5.60
C ILE A 236 4.56 -1.58 -6.99
N THR A 237 5.08 -0.36 -7.07
CA THR A 237 5.35 0.31 -8.34
C THR A 237 6.46 -0.40 -9.12
N LYS A 238 7.50 -0.88 -8.45
CA LYS A 238 8.57 -1.67 -9.08
C LYS A 238 8.05 -3.00 -9.63
N ILE A 239 7.17 -3.71 -8.91
CA ILE A 239 6.50 -4.90 -9.46
C ILE A 239 5.69 -4.55 -10.72
N LYS A 240 4.95 -3.43 -10.71
CA LYS A 240 4.20 -2.98 -11.89
C LYS A 240 5.14 -2.75 -13.08
N GLN A 241 6.29 -2.13 -12.87
CA GLN A 241 7.30 -1.92 -13.91
C GLN A 241 7.78 -3.26 -14.49
N GLU A 242 8.21 -4.18 -13.64
CA GLU A 242 8.64 -5.54 -14.05
C GLU A 242 7.58 -6.28 -14.88
N ILE A 243 6.30 -6.19 -14.49
CA ILE A 243 5.19 -6.78 -15.27
C ILE A 243 5.05 -6.15 -16.66
N LEU A 244 5.24 -4.83 -16.76
CA LEU A 244 5.03 -4.06 -17.99
C LEU A 244 6.19 -4.23 -18.97
N ASP A 245 7.41 -4.40 -18.45
CA ASP A 245 8.63 -4.53 -19.24
C ASP A 245 8.74 -5.93 -19.85
N ARG A 246 8.36 -6.98 -19.11
CA ARG A 246 8.49 -8.39 -19.54
C ARG A 246 7.35 -8.89 -20.44
N LYS A 247 6.15 -8.32 -20.37
CA LYS A 247 4.98 -8.86 -21.09
C LYS A 247 4.76 -8.18 -22.44
N GLN A 248 4.39 -8.96 -23.46
CA GLN A 248 4.05 -8.43 -24.78
C GLN A 248 2.73 -7.65 -24.71
N ALA A 249 2.47 -6.77 -25.69
CA ALA A 249 1.26 -5.96 -25.71
C ALA A 249 -0.04 -6.78 -25.71
N SER A 250 0.00 -8.08 -25.99
CA SER A 250 -1.17 -8.98 -26.01
C SER A 250 -1.71 -9.40 -24.63
N ASP A 251 -0.93 -9.29 -23.55
CA ASP A 251 -1.08 -10.24 -22.43
C ASP A 251 -2.06 -9.80 -21.32
N SER A 252 -2.33 -8.50 -21.14
CA SER A 252 -3.38 -8.03 -20.22
C SER A 252 -3.93 -6.65 -20.59
N ARG A 253 -5.17 -6.34 -20.15
CA ARG A 253 -5.79 -5.03 -20.37
C ARG A 253 -4.97 -3.88 -19.78
N SER A 254 -4.37 -4.06 -18.60
CA SER A 254 -3.53 -3.04 -17.94
C SER A 254 -2.24 -2.79 -18.73
N ILE A 255 -1.62 -3.84 -19.28
CA ILE A 255 -0.44 -3.72 -20.13
C ILE A 255 -0.80 -3.02 -21.44
N ARG A 256 -1.87 -3.45 -22.11
CA ARG A 256 -2.40 -2.79 -23.32
C ARG A 256 -2.67 -1.32 -23.07
N HIS A 257 -3.34 -0.99 -21.96
CA HIS A 257 -3.65 0.38 -21.59
C HIS A 257 -2.40 1.26 -21.57
N ARG A 258 -1.32 0.85 -20.89
CA ARG A 258 -0.08 1.65 -20.85
C ARG A 258 0.61 1.74 -22.21
N LYS A 259 0.76 0.61 -22.91
CA LYS A 259 1.49 0.57 -24.19
C LYS A 259 0.78 1.37 -25.28
N VAL A 260 -0.53 1.19 -25.43
CA VAL A 260 -1.37 1.97 -26.34
C VAL A 260 -1.33 3.46 -25.97
N LEU A 261 -1.40 3.81 -24.68
CA LEU A 261 -1.29 5.21 -24.26
C LEU A 261 0.02 5.85 -24.73
N ILE A 262 1.15 5.18 -24.49
CA ILE A 262 2.47 5.67 -24.91
C ILE A 262 2.54 5.79 -26.43
N GLU A 263 2.05 4.78 -27.17
CA GLU A 263 2.04 4.78 -28.64
C GLU A 263 1.20 5.91 -29.23
N LEU A 264 -0.02 6.13 -28.72
CA LEU A 264 -0.89 7.22 -29.18
C LEU A 264 -0.29 8.59 -28.87
N VAL A 265 0.25 8.79 -27.66
CA VAL A 265 0.92 10.04 -27.28
C VAL A 265 2.17 10.28 -28.12
N LYS A 266 2.96 9.24 -28.40
CA LYS A 266 4.14 9.33 -29.29
C LYS A 266 3.76 9.71 -30.73
N THR A 267 2.58 9.28 -31.18
CA THR A 267 2.11 9.48 -32.55
C THR A 267 1.45 10.85 -32.72
N GLY A 268 0.59 11.25 -31.79
CA GLY A 268 -0.25 12.45 -31.88
C GLY A 268 0.06 13.57 -30.89
N GLY A 269 1.04 13.40 -29.99
CA GLY A 269 1.38 14.36 -28.94
C GLY A 269 0.43 14.37 -27.73
N TRP A 270 -0.71 13.67 -27.83
CA TRP A 270 -1.72 13.43 -26.79
C TRP A 270 -2.59 12.22 -27.18
N ILE A 271 -3.54 11.84 -26.32
CA ILE A 271 -4.31 10.60 -26.47
C ILE A 271 -5.46 10.78 -27.48
N ASP A 272 -5.49 9.97 -28.54
CA ASP A 272 -6.68 9.81 -29.40
C ASP A 272 -7.69 8.86 -28.71
N GLU A 273 -8.74 9.40 -28.09
CA GLU A 273 -9.68 8.59 -27.31
C GLU A 273 -10.45 7.57 -28.16
N ARG A 274 -10.60 7.83 -29.47
CA ARG A 274 -11.27 6.92 -30.41
C ARG A 274 -10.48 5.63 -30.55
N GLN A 275 -9.17 5.78 -30.81
CA GLN A 275 -8.27 4.65 -30.95
C GLN A 275 -8.00 3.98 -29.60
N PHE A 276 -7.90 4.76 -28.53
CA PHE A 276 -7.64 4.24 -27.19
C PHE A 276 -8.70 3.23 -26.74
N GLY A 277 -9.99 3.57 -26.86
CA GLY A 277 -11.07 2.65 -26.52
C GLY A 277 -11.03 1.35 -27.31
N ILE A 278 -10.80 1.44 -28.62
CA ILE A 278 -10.75 0.29 -29.53
C ILE A 278 -9.53 -0.61 -29.24
N GLN A 279 -8.34 -0.03 -29.11
CA GLN A 279 -7.10 -0.80 -28.96
C GLN A 279 -6.98 -1.41 -27.55
N VAL A 280 -7.41 -0.69 -26.50
CA VAL A 280 -7.31 -1.19 -25.12
C VAL A 280 -8.41 -2.19 -24.78
N VAL A 281 -9.68 -1.87 -25.10
CA VAL A 281 -10.84 -2.69 -24.74
C VAL A 281 -11.13 -3.75 -25.80
N GLY A 282 -11.05 -3.39 -27.09
CA GLY A 282 -11.26 -4.32 -28.19
C GLY A 282 -10.04 -5.19 -28.52
N ASN A 283 -8.90 -4.98 -27.85
CA ASN A 283 -7.65 -5.71 -28.10
C ASN A 283 -7.29 -5.78 -29.60
N TYR A 284 -7.22 -4.62 -30.26
CA TYR A 284 -7.02 -4.54 -31.71
C TYR A 284 -8.06 -5.37 -32.51
N PHE A 285 -9.34 -5.24 -32.12
CA PHE A 285 -10.49 -6.01 -32.65
C PHE A 285 -10.48 -7.53 -32.37
N ARG A 286 -9.53 -8.05 -31.58
CA ARG A 286 -9.49 -9.47 -31.20
C ARG A 286 -10.49 -9.83 -30.09
N ASP A 287 -10.93 -8.86 -29.29
CA ASP A 287 -11.94 -9.05 -28.24
C ASP A 287 -13.26 -8.38 -28.64
N LEU A 288 -14.09 -9.13 -29.37
CA LEU A 288 -15.38 -8.65 -29.86
C LEU A 288 -16.37 -8.37 -28.73
N LYS A 289 -16.30 -9.11 -27.62
CA LYS A 289 -17.16 -8.93 -26.45
C LYS A 289 -16.80 -7.66 -25.69
N GLY A 290 -15.50 -7.42 -25.49
CA GLY A 290 -14.99 -6.16 -24.96
C GLY A 290 -15.39 -4.97 -25.83
N LEU A 291 -15.26 -5.07 -27.15
CA LEU A 291 -15.65 -4.01 -28.08
C LEU A 291 -17.17 -3.71 -28.02
N LEU A 292 -18.02 -4.74 -27.98
CA LEU A 292 -19.47 -4.58 -27.85
C LEU A 292 -19.87 -3.87 -26.54
N SER A 293 -19.09 -4.03 -25.46
CA SER A 293 -19.34 -3.32 -24.20
C SER A 293 -19.22 -1.80 -24.31
N LEU A 294 -18.54 -1.29 -25.34
CA LEU A 294 -18.41 0.14 -25.60
C LEU A 294 -19.61 0.73 -26.37
N ALA A 295 -20.43 -0.10 -27.03
CA ALA A 295 -21.54 0.36 -27.86
C ALA A 295 -22.56 1.25 -27.11
N PRO A 296 -22.98 0.94 -25.86
CA PRO A 296 -23.89 1.81 -25.10
C PRO A 296 -23.29 3.18 -24.74
N LEU A 297 -21.96 3.26 -24.59
CA LEU A 297 -21.26 4.53 -24.36
C LEU A 297 -21.16 5.31 -25.67
N GLY A 298 -20.74 4.65 -26.76
CA GLY A 298 -20.66 5.25 -28.10
C GLY A 298 -21.98 5.84 -28.57
N LEU A 299 -23.09 5.11 -28.39
CA LEU A 299 -24.43 5.61 -28.72
C LEU A 299 -24.80 6.85 -27.90
N ARG A 300 -24.51 6.86 -26.60
CA ARG A 300 -24.75 8.04 -25.74
C ARG A 300 -23.92 9.25 -26.15
N MET A 301 -22.69 9.04 -26.60
CA MET A 301 -21.81 10.11 -27.10
C MET A 301 -22.33 10.64 -28.44
N LEU A 302 -22.76 9.78 -29.36
CA LEU A 302 -23.36 10.15 -30.65
C LEU A 302 -24.64 10.97 -30.45
N VAL A 303 -25.57 10.50 -29.61
CA VAL A 303 -26.83 11.21 -29.32
C VAL A 303 -26.58 12.61 -28.72
N ARG A 304 -25.49 12.78 -27.97
CA ARG A 304 -25.11 14.08 -27.38
C ARG A 304 -24.20 14.92 -28.28
N GLY A 305 -23.90 14.48 -29.50
CA GLY A 305 -22.98 15.17 -30.40
C GLY A 305 -21.54 15.27 -29.87
N LYS A 306 -21.16 14.41 -28.92
CA LYS A 306 -19.83 14.38 -28.26
C LYS A 306 -18.94 13.26 -28.77
N PHE A 307 -19.30 12.61 -29.88
CA PHE A 307 -18.48 11.55 -30.46
C PHE A 307 -17.35 12.19 -31.30
N PRO A 308 -16.07 11.99 -30.95
CA PRO A 308 -14.98 12.56 -31.72
C PRO A 308 -14.89 11.85 -33.08
N LEU A 309 -14.99 12.62 -34.16
CA LEU A 309 -14.92 12.10 -35.55
C LEU A 309 -13.54 12.31 -36.17
N SER A 310 -12.84 13.37 -35.79
CA SER A 310 -11.46 13.67 -36.18
C SER A 310 -10.54 13.66 -34.96
N PHE A 311 -9.24 13.58 -35.23
CA PHE A 311 -8.18 13.79 -34.24
C PHE A 311 -7.16 14.73 -34.86
N GLU A 312 -6.82 15.77 -34.12
CA GLU A 312 -5.78 16.72 -34.52
C GLU A 312 -4.56 16.49 -33.63
N PRO A 313 -3.38 16.17 -34.20
CA PRO A 313 -2.15 16.07 -33.44
C PRO A 313 -1.79 17.39 -32.76
N SER A 314 -1.14 17.32 -31.60
CA SER A 314 -0.60 18.49 -30.92
C SER A 314 0.51 19.16 -31.74
N GLU A 315 0.62 20.49 -31.70
CA GLU A 315 1.71 21.23 -32.33
C GLU A 315 3.10 20.76 -31.85
N GLY A 316 3.21 20.34 -30.58
CA GLY A 316 4.43 19.82 -29.96
C GLY A 316 4.72 18.33 -30.20
N THR A 317 4.03 17.67 -31.13
CA THR A 317 4.13 16.20 -31.31
C THR A 317 5.57 15.71 -31.54
N GLN A 318 6.38 16.47 -32.28
CA GLN A 318 7.78 16.08 -32.54
C GLN A 318 8.64 16.12 -31.28
N GLU A 319 8.42 17.12 -30.42
CA GLU A 319 9.13 17.26 -29.15
C GLU A 319 8.70 16.18 -28.16
N VAL A 320 7.40 15.90 -28.06
CA VAL A 320 6.88 14.79 -27.24
C VAL A 320 7.48 13.46 -27.70
N ARG A 321 7.54 13.23 -29.01
CA ARG A 321 8.15 12.00 -29.57
C ARG A 321 9.63 11.89 -29.25
N SER A 322 10.39 12.98 -29.40
CA SER A 322 11.84 12.97 -29.13
C SER A 322 12.14 12.73 -27.64
N LEU A 323 11.32 13.27 -26.74
CA LEU A 323 11.42 13.02 -25.30
C LEU A 323 11.13 11.55 -24.95
N ILE A 324 10.09 10.96 -25.53
CA ILE A 324 9.78 9.54 -25.30
C ILE A 324 10.92 8.65 -25.82
N GLU A 325 11.46 8.96 -27.01
CA GLU A 325 12.56 8.19 -27.60
C GLU A 325 13.88 8.35 -26.85
N SER A 326 14.17 9.53 -26.29
CA SER A 326 15.38 9.75 -25.50
C SER A 326 15.34 8.98 -24.18
N VAL A 327 14.19 8.95 -23.51
CA VAL A 327 13.98 8.14 -22.30
C VAL A 327 14.13 6.65 -22.63
N GLN A 328 13.48 6.17 -23.70
CA GLN A 328 13.59 4.77 -24.13
C GLN A 328 15.04 4.37 -24.45
N LYS A 329 15.84 5.27 -25.05
CA LYS A 329 17.28 5.03 -25.30
C LYS A 329 18.14 5.02 -24.05
N THR A 330 17.70 5.67 -22.97
CA THR A 330 18.43 5.70 -21.69
C THR A 330 18.14 4.45 -20.85
N GLU A 331 16.97 3.85 -21.05
CA GLU A 331 16.53 2.62 -20.38
C GLU A 331 17.01 1.33 -21.07
N SER A 332 17.47 1.41 -22.33
CA SER A 332 17.99 0.29 -23.14
C SER A 332 19.50 0.13 -23.03
#